data_AF-A0A6C0EN31-F1
#
_entry.id   AF-A0A6C0EN31-F1
#
_cell.length_a   1.000
_cell.length_b   1.000
_cell.length_c   1.000
_cell.angle_alpha   90.00
_cell.angle_beta   90.00
_cell.angle_gamma   90.00
#
_symmetry.space_group_name_H-M   'P 1'
#
loop_
_entity.id
_entity.type
_entity.pdbx_description
1 polymer ?
#
loop_
_entity_poly.entity_id
_entity_poly.type
_entity_poly.pdbx_seq_one_letter_code
_entity_poly.pdbx_strand_id
1 'polypeptide(L)'
;METLSLVELKKIAKERRIKQYYILKRAQLIQILSMKELPKSFIIEKMTITELRDEAKRRGIRGFWTLRREQLVAILFPPDNLSDDMNKV
;
A
#
# COMPACT_ATOMS: atom_id res chain seq x y z
N MET A 1 9.23 1.59 -19.10
CA MET A 1 8.34 0.56 -18.51
C MET A 1 7.35 -0.02 -19.51
N GLU A 2 6.87 0.77 -20.49
CA GLU A 2 5.78 0.37 -21.39
C GLU A 2 6.12 -0.79 -22.35
N THR A 3 7.40 -1.03 -22.61
CA THR A 3 7.88 -2.11 -23.51
C THR A 3 8.02 -3.47 -22.83
N LEU A 4 8.04 -3.53 -21.49
CA LEU A 4 8.24 -4.77 -20.73
C LEU A 4 6.99 -5.63 -20.74
N SER A 5 7.10 -6.95 -20.87
CA SER A 5 5.97 -7.89 -20.77
C SER A 5 5.35 -7.92 -19.36
N LEU A 6 4.14 -8.48 -19.23
CA LEU A 6 3.48 -8.63 -17.91
C LEU A 6 4.32 -9.45 -16.94
N VAL A 7 5.01 -10.48 -17.44
CA VAL A 7 5.87 -11.34 -16.63
C VAL A 7 7.08 -10.56 -16.10
N GLU A 8 7.71 -9.74 -16.95
CA GLU A 8 8.83 -8.89 -16.56
C GLU A 8 8.40 -7.82 -15.54
N LEU A 9 7.24 -7.18 -15.76
CA LEU A 9 6.67 -6.23 -14.80
C LEU A 9 6.42 -6.89 -13.44
N LYS A 10 5.86 -8.10 -13.41
CA LYS A 10 5.66 -8.88 -12.19
C LYS A 10 6.97 -9.27 -11.51
N LYS A 11 8.02 -9.58 -12.28
CA LYS A 11 9.36 -9.89 -11.77
C LYS A 11 9.96 -8.66 -11.06
N ILE A 12 9.93 -7.50 -11.70
CA ILE A 12 10.44 -6.25 -11.12
C ILE A 12 9.65 -5.89 -9.85
N ALA A 13 8.31 -6.05 -9.86
CA ALA A 13 7.49 -5.80 -8.68
C ALA A 13 7.85 -6.73 -7.51
N LYS A 14 8.16 -8.00 -7.79
CA LYS A 14 8.65 -8.94 -6.78
C LYS A 14 10.02 -8.52 -6.22
N GLU A 15 10.95 -8.13 -7.07
CA GLU A 15 12.29 -7.65 -6.68
C GLU A 15 12.22 -6.40 -5.80
N ARG A 16 11.31 -5.46 -6.12
CA ARG A 16 11.01 -4.28 -5.30
C ARG A 16 10.13 -4.59 -4.06
N ARG A 17 9.87 -5.86 -3.78
CA ARG A 17 9.03 -6.35 -2.65
C ARG A 17 7.66 -5.66 -2.60
N ILE A 18 7.04 -5.40 -3.74
CA ILE A 18 5.69 -4.83 -3.83
C ILE A 18 4.70 -5.94 -3.52
N LYS A 19 3.91 -5.82 -2.45
CA LYS A 19 2.87 -6.81 -2.11
C LYS A 19 1.71 -6.72 -3.12
N GLN A 20 0.95 -7.80 -3.25
CA GLN A 20 -0.25 -7.89 -4.10
C GLN A 20 -0.01 -7.59 -5.60
N TYR A 21 1.24 -7.48 -6.06
CA TYR A 21 1.57 -7.25 -7.47
C TYR A 21 0.94 -8.29 -8.44
N TYR A 22 0.67 -9.51 -7.95
CA TYR A 22 0.14 -10.60 -8.75
C TYR A 22 -1.32 -10.40 -9.17
N ILE A 23 -2.10 -9.62 -8.41
CA ILE A 23 -3.50 -9.26 -8.75
C ILE A 23 -3.59 -8.01 -9.63
N LEU A 24 -2.51 -7.27 -9.82
CA LEU A 24 -2.51 -6.03 -10.58
C LEU A 24 -2.47 -6.27 -12.09
N LYS A 25 -3.20 -5.43 -12.82
CA LYS A 25 -3.17 -5.39 -14.29
C LYS A 25 -1.87 -4.76 -14.80
N ARG A 26 -1.55 -4.99 -16.07
CA ARG A 26 -0.37 -4.44 -16.74
C ARG A 26 -0.24 -2.92 -16.56
N ALA A 27 -1.32 -2.17 -16.81
CA ALA A 27 -1.32 -0.71 -16.68
C ALA A 27 -1.00 -0.27 -15.24
N GLN A 28 -1.62 -0.91 -14.24
CA GLN A 28 -1.37 -0.64 -12.81
C GLN A 28 0.07 -0.96 -12.41
N LEU A 29 0.64 -2.06 -12.92
CA LEU A 29 2.05 -2.41 -12.70
C LEU A 29 3.00 -1.38 -13.33
N ILE A 30 2.73 -0.95 -14.57
CA ILE A 30 3.52 0.12 -15.22
C ILE A 30 3.46 1.39 -14.39
N GLN A 31 2.27 1.79 -13.94
CA GLN A 31 2.06 2.99 -13.14
C GLN A 31 2.85 2.93 -11.83
N ILE A 32 2.65 1.89 -11.00
CA ILE A 32 3.36 1.75 -9.72
C ILE A 32 4.87 1.68 -9.90
N LEU A 33 5.35 0.91 -10.89
CA LEU A 33 6.78 0.73 -11.06
C LEU A 33 7.48 1.96 -11.67
N SER A 34 6.71 2.86 -12.28
CA SER A 34 7.19 4.15 -12.78
C SER A 34 7.13 5.26 -11.72
N MET A 35 6.41 5.06 -10.61
CA MET A 35 6.38 6.01 -9.49
C MET A 35 7.71 6.00 -8.73
N LYS A 36 8.15 7.19 -8.29
CA LYS A 36 9.35 7.37 -7.46
C LYS A 36 9.17 6.80 -6.05
N GLU A 37 7.97 6.92 -5.51
CA GLU A 37 7.58 6.41 -4.20
C GLU A 37 6.36 5.50 -4.33
N LEU A 38 6.32 4.43 -3.51
CA LEU A 38 5.18 3.51 -3.51
C LEU A 38 3.93 4.22 -2.96
N PRO A 39 2.76 4.01 -3.57
CA PRO A 39 1.50 4.55 -3.05
C PRO A 39 1.27 4.13 -1.60
N LYS A 40 0.61 4.99 -0.82
CA LYS A 40 0.49 4.79 0.63
C LYS A 40 -0.29 3.52 0.97
N SER A 41 -1.28 3.13 0.16
CA SER A 41 -2.01 1.85 0.36
C SER A 41 -1.07 0.65 0.42
N PHE A 42 -0.08 0.58 -0.47
CA PHE A 42 0.89 -0.52 -0.51
C PHE A 42 1.82 -0.53 0.71
N ILE A 43 2.08 0.64 1.29
CA ILE A 43 2.88 0.80 2.51
C ILE A 43 2.04 0.34 3.71
N ILE A 44 0.79 0.79 3.82
CA ILE A 44 -0.12 0.45 4.93
C ILE A 44 -0.41 -1.05 4.95
N GLU A 45 -0.57 -1.67 3.78
CA GLU A 45 -0.75 -3.12 3.66
C GLU A 45 0.47 -3.92 4.15
N LYS A 46 1.66 -3.31 4.19
CA LYS A 46 2.85 -3.92 4.79
C LYS A 46 2.92 -3.75 6.29
N MET A 47 2.34 -2.70 6.85
CA MET A 47 2.36 -2.45 8.30
C MET A 47 1.70 -3.62 9.03
N THR A 48 2.34 -4.17 10.03
CA THR A 48 1.81 -5.18 10.95
C THR A 48 0.86 -4.55 11.96
N ILE A 49 0.13 -5.38 12.71
CA ILE A 49 -0.69 -4.87 13.83
C ILE A 49 0.15 -4.10 14.85
N THR A 50 1.40 -4.51 15.08
CA THR A 50 2.33 -3.83 15.99
C THR A 50 2.71 -2.46 15.45
N GLU A 51 3.11 -2.36 14.18
CA GLU A 51 3.47 -1.08 13.55
C GLU A 51 2.27 -0.11 13.50
N LEU A 52 1.06 -0.63 13.25
CA LEU A 52 -0.17 0.18 13.32
C LEU A 52 -0.44 0.70 14.74
N ARG A 53 -0.17 -0.10 15.77
CA ARG A 53 -0.30 0.33 17.17
C ARG A 53 0.76 1.35 17.55
N ASP A 54 1.99 1.17 17.08
CA ASP A 54 3.07 2.12 17.29
C ASP A 54 2.78 3.46 16.61
N GLU A 55 2.20 3.43 15.41
CA GLU A 55 1.68 4.61 14.72
C GLU A 55 0.55 5.28 15.52
N ALA A 56 -0.41 4.51 16.01
CA ALA A 56 -1.49 5.02 16.85
C ALA A 56 -0.98 5.69 18.13
N LYS A 57 0.00 5.07 18.79
CA LYS A 57 0.69 5.64 19.95
C LYS A 57 1.41 6.93 19.59
N ARG A 58 2.15 6.96 18.47
CA ARG A 58 2.86 8.16 17.99
C ARG A 58 1.91 9.32 17.70
N ARG A 59 0.71 9.03 17.21
CA ARG A 59 -0.34 10.02 16.93
C ARG A 59 -1.21 10.36 18.15
N GLY A 60 -0.93 9.80 19.32
CA GLY A 60 -1.68 10.07 20.55
C GLY A 60 -3.10 9.51 20.59
N ILE A 61 -3.42 8.53 19.73
CA ILE A 61 -4.72 7.86 19.74
C ILE A 61 -4.82 7.02 21.02
N ARG A 62 -5.98 7.06 21.69
CA ARG A 62 -6.27 6.27 22.89
C ARG A 62 -7.22 5.12 22.54
N GLY A 63 -7.23 4.08 23.37
CA GLY A 63 -8.14 2.93 23.19
C GLY A 63 -7.80 2.01 22.01
N PHE A 64 -6.61 2.15 21.39
CA PHE A 64 -6.25 1.37 20.21
C PHE A 64 -5.94 -0.12 20.49
N TRP A 65 -5.73 -0.50 21.75
CA TRP A 65 -5.31 -1.86 22.13
C TRP A 65 -6.35 -2.93 21.78
N THR A 66 -7.63 -2.58 21.84
CA THR A 66 -8.76 -3.47 21.52
C THR A 66 -9.12 -3.47 20.04
N LEU A 67 -8.55 -2.56 19.25
CA LEU A 67 -8.87 -2.42 17.83
C LEU A 67 -8.17 -3.48 16.99
N ARG A 68 -8.91 -3.98 16.00
CA ARG A 68 -8.38 -4.86 14.95
C ARG A 68 -7.63 -4.06 13.90
N ARG A 69 -6.86 -4.76 13.08
CA ARG A 69 -6.03 -4.16 12.01
C ARG A 69 -6.85 -3.22 11.13
N GLU A 70 -8.00 -3.68 10.67
CA GLU A 70 -8.87 -2.95 9.73
C GLU A 70 -9.37 -1.64 10.36
N GLN A 71 -9.72 -1.68 11.65
CA GLN A 71 -10.16 -0.51 12.40
C GLN A 71 -9.01 0.49 12.61
N LEU A 72 -7.81 0.00 12.92
CA LEU A 72 -6.62 0.86 13.04
C LEU A 72 -6.27 1.52 11.72
N VAL A 73 -6.31 0.77 10.61
CA VAL A 73 -6.07 1.32 9.28
C VAL A 73 -7.08 2.42 8.95
N ALA A 74 -8.37 2.19 9.20
CA ALA A 74 -9.40 3.18 8.93
C ALA A 74 -9.22 4.49 9.73
N ILE A 75 -8.76 4.39 10.99
CA ILE A 75 -8.52 5.55 11.85
C ILE A 75 -7.21 6.27 11.47
N LEU A 76 -6.15 5.52 11.18
CA LEU A 76 -4.83 6.07 10.89
C LEU A 76 -4.71 6.58 9.45
N PHE A 77 -5.44 5.97 8.53
CA PHE A 77 -5.32 6.23 7.10
C PHE A 77 -6.73 6.24 6.48
N PRO A 78 -7.54 7.27 6.78
CA PRO A 78 -8.87 7.38 6.20
C PRO A 78 -8.77 7.50 4.67
N PRO A 79 -9.77 6.99 3.93
CA PRO A 79 -9.74 6.88 2.46
C PRO A 79 -9.52 8.23 1.76
N ASP A 80 -9.99 9.34 2.34
CA ASP A 80 -9.78 10.68 1.77
C ASP A 80 -8.29 11.13 1.80
N ASN A 81 -7.49 10.54 2.70
CA ASN A 81 -6.05 10.75 2.80
C ASN A 81 -5.24 9.67 2.04
N LEU A 82 -5.93 8.69 1.46
CA LEU A 82 -5.41 7.66 0.58
C LEU A 82 -5.73 8.04 -0.87
N SER A 83 -5.40 9.26 -1.26
CA SER A 83 -5.43 9.71 -2.66
C SER A 83 -4.39 8.95 -3.47
N ASP A 84 -4.63 7.65 -3.65
CA ASP A 84 -3.94 6.79 -4.57
C ASP A 84 -4.72 6.91 -5.88
N ASP A 85 -4.16 7.67 -6.83
CA ASP A 85 -4.65 7.83 -8.21
C ASP A 85 -4.67 6.51 -9.02
N MET A 86 -4.63 5.37 -8.34
CA MET A 86 -4.65 4.01 -8.88
C MET A 86 -6.05 3.53 -9.30
N ASN A 87 -7.12 4.21 -8.85
CA ASN A 87 -8.52 3.87 -9.16
C ASN A 87 -9.08 4.59 -10.41
N LYS A 88 -8.26 5.31 -11.18
CA LYS A 88 -8.69 6.08 -12.37
C LYS A 88 -8.32 5.44 -13.72
N VAL A 89 -7.81 4.20 -13.75
CA VAL A 89 -7.31 3.55 -14.98
C VAL A 89 -8.05 2.25 -15.30
#